data_AF-A0A193BVH9-F1
#
_entry.id   AF-A0A193BVH9-F1
#
_cell.length_a   1.000
_cell.length_b   1.000
_cell.length_c   1.000
_cell.angle_alpha   90.00
_cell.angle_beta   90.00
_cell.angle_gamma   90.00
#
_symmetry.space_group_name_H-M   'P 1'
#
loop_
_entity.id
_entity.type
_entity.pdbx_description
1 polymer ?
#
loop_
_entity_poly.entity_id
_entity_poly.type
_entity_poly.pdbx_seq_one_letter_code
_entity_poly.pdbx_strand_id
1 'polypeptide(L)'
;MTSTTTTRCTRCGRTLRSAASIARGYGRTCGARIAAAAKVAAHKPAQVEKAVELIADGGLVLRRNGRNRVFEVVASNGTDRYLTAAQACTCKAGLRGVSTCYHRIAAQLVTAA
;
A
#
# COMPACT_ATOMS: atom_id res chain seq x y z
N MET A 1 -33.69 16.69 27.71
CA MET A 1 -32.42 17.09 27.07
C MET A 1 -31.96 15.94 26.19
N THR A 2 -32.06 16.08 24.87
CA THR A 2 -31.78 15.00 23.92
C THR A 2 -30.30 15.07 23.54
N SER A 3 -29.46 14.27 24.19
CA SER A 3 -28.04 14.19 23.88
C SER A 3 -27.85 13.55 22.50
N THR A 4 -27.52 14.35 21.49
CA THR A 4 -27.13 13.82 20.17
C THR A 4 -25.79 13.11 20.30
N THR A 5 -25.81 11.78 20.43
CA THR A 5 -24.60 10.95 20.49
C THR A 5 -23.81 11.10 19.20
N THR A 6 -22.81 11.98 19.23
CA THR A 6 -21.96 12.26 18.08
C THR A 6 -20.90 11.16 17.98
N THR A 7 -21.04 10.26 17.01
CA THR A 7 -20.04 9.20 16.80
C THR A 7 -18.74 9.83 16.28
N ARG A 8 -17.61 9.50 16.89
CA ARG A 8 -16.28 10.01 16.52
C ARG A 8 -15.39 8.91 15.96
N CYS A 9 -14.46 9.30 15.10
CA CYS A 9 -13.41 8.42 14.59
C CYS A 9 -12.52 7.97 15.75
N THR A 10 -12.37 6.67 15.95
CA THR A 10 -11.56 6.12 17.06
C THR A 10 -10.06 6.42 16.91
N ARG A 11 -9.59 6.79 15.71
CA ARG A 11 -8.19 7.18 15.47
C ARG A 11 -7.92 8.67 15.65
N CYS A 12 -8.72 9.53 15.03
CA CYS A 12 -8.42 10.96 14.92
C CYS A 12 -9.44 11.88 15.61
N GLY A 13 -10.45 11.32 16.28
CA GLY A 13 -11.46 12.05 17.04
C GLY A 13 -12.46 12.87 16.21
N ARG A 14 -12.29 12.97 14.88
CA ARG A 14 -13.24 13.69 14.01
C ARG A 14 -14.63 13.07 14.04
N THR A 15 -15.66 13.91 14.03
CA THR A 15 -17.06 13.49 13.94
C THR A 15 -17.35 12.71 12.65
N LEU A 16 -18.00 11.56 12.78
CA LEU A 16 -18.45 10.72 11.68
C LEU A 16 -19.90 11.07 11.36
N ARG A 17 -20.15 11.45 10.09
CA ARG A 17 -21.47 11.88 9.62
C ARG A 17 -22.17 10.84 8.73
N SER A 18 -21.40 10.00 8.04
CA SER A 18 -21.97 8.97 7.17
C SER A 18 -22.16 7.65 7.90
N ALA A 19 -23.29 6.98 7.68
CA ALA A 19 -23.59 5.66 8.25
C ALA A 19 -22.46 4.66 8.02
N ALA A 20 -21.87 4.65 6.82
CA ALA A 20 -20.73 3.79 6.48
C ALA A 20 -19.45 4.09 7.29
N SER A 21 -19.22 5.34 7.71
CA SER A 21 -18.08 5.66 8.59
C SER A 21 -18.39 5.30 10.04
N ILE A 22 -19.62 5.55 10.49
CA ILE A 22 -20.12 5.18 11.82
C ILE A 22 -20.01 3.67 12.04
N ALA A 23 -20.53 2.87 11.10
CA ALA A 23 -20.44 1.41 11.16
C ALA A 23 -19.00 0.89 11.16
N ARG A 24 -18.07 1.60 10.51
CA ARG A 24 -16.63 1.23 10.48
C ARG A 24 -15.86 1.73 11.72
N GLY A 25 -16.42 2.65 12.52
CA GLY A 25 -15.71 3.33 13.61
C GLY A 25 -14.59 4.29 13.18
N TYR A 26 -14.29 4.38 11.88
CA TYR A 26 -13.24 5.23 11.32
C TYR A 26 -13.78 6.09 10.17
N GLY A 27 -13.33 7.35 10.12
CA GLY A 27 -13.56 8.21 8.97
C GLY A 27 -12.83 7.69 7.72
N ARG A 28 -13.33 8.03 6.52
CA ARG A 28 -12.84 7.52 5.22
C ARG A 28 -11.31 7.49 5.11
N THR A 29 -10.63 8.59 5.39
CA THR A 29 -9.16 8.68 5.30
C THR A 29 -8.45 7.81 6.34
N CYS A 30 -8.95 7.77 7.58
CA CYS A 30 -8.37 6.93 8.62
C CYS A 30 -8.55 5.44 8.30
N GLY A 31 -9.74 5.04 7.83
CA GLY A 31 -10.02 3.69 7.38
C GLY A 31 -9.15 3.28 6.19
N ALA A 32 -8.96 4.16 5.20
CA ALA A 32 -8.07 3.91 4.07
C ALA A 32 -6.62 3.67 4.52
N ARG A 33 -6.11 4.49 5.44
CA ARG A 33 -4.76 4.32 6.01
C ARG A 33 -4.61 3.02 6.81
N ILE A 34 -5.61 2.64 7.59
CA ILE A 34 -5.61 1.38 8.35
C ILE A 34 -5.63 0.19 7.39
N ALA A 35 -6.48 0.24 6.36
CA ALA A 35 -6.52 -0.79 5.33
C ALA A 35 -5.19 -0.90 4.56
N ALA A 36 -4.52 0.23 4.28
CA ALA A 36 -3.19 0.24 3.69
C ALA A 36 -2.16 -0.40 4.62
N ALA A 37 -2.14 -0.04 5.90
CA ALA A 37 -1.24 -0.63 6.90
C ALA A 37 -1.48 -2.14 7.08
N ALA A 38 -2.74 -2.59 7.11
CA ALA A 38 -3.09 -4.01 7.21
C ALA A 38 -2.59 -4.81 5.99
N LYS A 39 -2.66 -4.24 4.78
CA LYS A 39 -2.11 -4.87 3.57
C LYS A 39 -0.59 -5.05 3.66
N VAL A 40 0.12 -4.16 4.34
CA VAL A 40 1.57 -4.24 4.55
C VAL A 40 1.90 -5.26 5.63
N ALA A 41 1.14 -5.29 6.74
CA ALA A 41 1.32 -6.23 7.85
C ALA A 41 1.06 -7.70 7.46
N ALA A 42 0.36 -7.95 6.35
CA ALA A 42 0.17 -9.30 5.80
C ALA A 42 1.45 -9.91 5.19
N HIS A 43 2.49 -9.10 4.96
CA HIS A 43 3.77 -9.58 4.41
C HIS A 43 4.81 -9.79 5.51
N LYS A 44 5.83 -10.62 5.23
CA LYS A 44 6.93 -10.86 6.17
C LYS A 44 7.68 -9.53 6.43
N PRO A 45 8.05 -9.20 7.69
CA PRO A 45 8.73 -7.94 8.03
C PRO A 45 9.95 -7.65 7.15
N ALA A 46 10.82 -8.65 6.95
CA ALA A 46 12.01 -8.50 6.10
C ALA A 46 11.69 -8.16 4.63
N GLN A 47 10.51 -8.53 4.11
CA GLN A 47 10.09 -8.14 2.75
C GLN A 47 9.56 -6.71 2.70
N VAL A 48 8.95 -6.25 3.79
CA VAL A 48 8.49 -4.86 3.96
C VAL A 48 9.70 -3.94 4.10
N GLU A 49 10.69 -4.31 4.91
CA GLU A 49 11.95 -3.55 5.06
C GLU A 49 12.64 -3.37 3.71
N LYS A 50 12.87 -4.45 2.96
CA LYS A 50 13.44 -4.36 1.60
C LYS A 50 12.60 -3.52 0.63
N ALA A 51 11.28 -3.54 0.77
CA ALA A 51 10.41 -2.71 -0.05
C ALA A 51 10.56 -1.22 0.28
N VAL A 52 10.73 -0.89 1.56
CA VAL A 52 10.99 0.47 2.03
C VAL A 52 12.37 0.95 1.59
N GLU A 53 13.41 0.12 1.75
CA GLU A 53 14.77 0.39 1.24
C GLU A 53 14.74 0.70 -0.26
N LEU A 54 14.09 -0.15 -1.07
CA LEU A 54 13.96 0.06 -2.51
C LEU A 54 13.31 1.41 -2.87
N ILE A 55 12.33 1.86 -2.08
CA ILE A 55 11.68 3.16 -2.29
C ILE A 55 12.63 4.30 -1.91
N ALA A 56 13.33 4.17 -0.78
CA ALA A 56 14.28 5.16 -0.29
C ALA A 56 15.45 5.36 -1.26
N ASP A 57 15.94 4.27 -1.87
CA ASP A 57 17.02 4.28 -2.87
C ASP A 57 16.56 4.81 -4.25
N GLY A 58 15.28 5.17 -4.41
CA GLY A 58 14.73 5.59 -5.70
C GLY A 58 14.68 4.46 -6.75
N GLY A 59 14.73 3.21 -6.32
CA GLY A 59 14.76 2.03 -7.19
C GLY A 59 13.46 1.72 -7.94
N LEU A 60 12.40 2.53 -7.73
CA LEU A 60 11.12 2.47 -8.43
C LEU A 60 10.92 3.69 -9.31
N VAL A 61 11.01 3.50 -10.63
CA VAL A 61 10.80 4.57 -11.62
C VAL A 61 9.42 4.42 -12.23
N LEU A 62 8.57 5.44 -12.09
CA LEU A 62 7.24 5.43 -12.71
C LEU A 62 7.36 5.43 -14.23
N ARG A 63 6.83 4.39 -14.89
CA ARG A 63 6.81 4.26 -16.36
C ARG A 63 5.46 4.58 -16.97
N ARG A 64 4.39 4.22 -16.27
CA ARG A 64 3.03 4.49 -16.70
C ARG A 64 2.21 5.03 -15.54
N ASN A 65 1.71 6.25 -15.71
CA ASN A 65 0.72 6.83 -14.81
C ASN A 65 -0.70 6.48 -15.29
N GLY A 66 -1.62 6.20 -14.36
CA GLY A 66 -3.01 5.84 -14.67
C GLY A 66 -3.59 4.82 -13.67
N ARG A 67 -4.77 4.27 -14.01
CA ARG A 67 -5.48 3.29 -13.17
C ARG A 67 -4.64 2.05 -12.84
N ASN A 68 -3.75 1.67 -13.75
CA ASN A 68 -2.74 0.64 -13.54
C ASN A 68 -1.36 1.29 -13.59
N ARG A 69 -0.91 1.86 -12.46
CA ARG A 69 0.46 2.38 -12.34
C ARG A 69 1.46 1.24 -12.53
N VAL A 70 2.39 1.43 -13.46
CA VAL A 70 3.49 0.49 -13.71
C VAL A 70 4.80 1.21 -13.43
N PHE A 71 5.64 0.55 -12.66
CA PHE A 71 6.96 1.00 -12.28
C PHE A 71 8.00 0.07 -12.92
N GLU A 72 9.12 0.63 -13.32
CA GLU A 72 10.33 -0.13 -13.57
C GLU A 72 11.16 -0.17 -12.30
N VAL A 73 11.59 -1.36 -11.93
CA VAL A 73 12.51 -1.60 -10.82
C VAL A 73 13.88 -1.94 -11.38
N VAL A 74 14.88 -1.29 -10.81
CA VAL A 74 16.28 -1.62 -11.04
C VAL A 74 16.68 -2.68 -10.02
N ALA A 75 17.11 -3.84 -10.48
CA ALA A 75 17.64 -4.86 -9.58
C ALA A 75 18.94 -4.39 -8.93
N SER A 76 19.26 -4.95 -7.76
CA SER A 76 20.49 -4.63 -7.01
C SER A 76 21.78 -4.96 -7.77
N ASN A 77 21.71 -5.76 -8.85
CA ASN A 77 22.85 -6.03 -9.73
C ASN A 77 23.13 -4.89 -10.74
N GLY A 78 22.30 -3.85 -10.75
CA GLY A 78 22.46 -2.65 -11.60
C GLY A 78 22.08 -2.85 -13.07
N THR A 79 21.85 -4.09 -13.52
CA THR A 79 21.62 -4.43 -14.93
C THR A 79 20.20 -4.91 -15.20
N ASP A 80 19.62 -5.73 -14.33
CA ASP A 80 18.28 -6.25 -14.57
C ASP A 80 17.23 -5.18 -14.29
N ARG A 81 16.25 -5.08 -15.20
CA ARG A 81 15.07 -4.23 -15.07
C ARG A 81 13.83 -5.10 -14.98
N TYR A 82 12.96 -4.84 -14.01
CA TYR A 82 11.69 -5.53 -13.87
C TYR A 82 10.53 -4.55 -13.92
N LEU A 83 9.50 -4.84 -14.70
CA LEU A 83 8.22 -4.15 -14.59
C LEU A 83 7.44 -4.69 -13.39
N THR A 84 6.95 -3.78 -12.54
CA THR A 84 6.13 -4.09 -11.36
C THR A 84 4.90 -3.19 -11.29
N ALA A 85 3.80 -3.78 -10.84
CA ALA A 85 2.56 -3.14 -10.45
C ALA A 85 2.11 -3.76 -9.11
N ALA A 86 1.14 -3.14 -8.43
CA ALA A 86 0.65 -3.64 -7.14
C ALA A 86 0.19 -5.12 -7.19
N GLN A 87 -0.34 -5.55 -8.33
CA GLN A 87 -0.89 -6.88 -8.56
C GLN A 87 0.07 -7.88 -9.24
N ALA A 88 1.14 -7.43 -9.91
CA ALA A 88 1.98 -8.31 -10.71
C ALA A 88 3.40 -7.76 -10.87
N CYS A 89 4.39 -8.64 -10.99
CA CYS A 89 5.78 -8.26 -11.24
C CYS A 89 6.47 -9.29 -12.13
N THR A 90 7.31 -8.81 -13.04
CA THR A 90 8.07 -9.61 -14.01
C THR A 90 9.37 -10.20 -13.45
N CYS A 91 9.73 -9.91 -12.19
CA CYS A 91 10.87 -10.57 -11.55
C CYS A 91 10.61 -12.08 -11.38
N LYS A 92 11.68 -12.88 -11.27
CA LYS A 92 11.60 -14.35 -11.10
C LYS A 92 10.65 -14.79 -10.00
N ALA A 93 10.65 -14.11 -8.85
CA ALA A 93 9.74 -14.41 -7.75
C ALA A 93 8.27 -14.08 -8.09
N GLY A 94 8.05 -12.96 -8.79
CA GLY A 94 6.72 -12.53 -9.24
C GLY A 94 6.14 -13.47 -10.31
N LEU A 95 6.96 -13.91 -11.26
CA LEU A 95 6.57 -14.87 -12.30
C LEU A 95 6.25 -16.25 -11.74
N ARG A 96 6.98 -16.69 -10.70
CA ARG A 96 6.70 -17.98 -10.02
C ARG A 96 5.40 -17.98 -9.25
N GLY A 97 4.88 -16.81 -8.83
CA GLY A 97 3.58 -16.69 -8.17
C GLY A 97 3.46 -17.30 -6.76
N VAL A 98 4.50 -17.94 -6.24
CA VAL A 98 4.47 -18.65 -4.94
C VAL A 98 4.37 -17.69 -3.75
N SER A 99 4.95 -16.49 -3.84
CA SER A 99 4.88 -15.47 -2.78
C SER A 99 4.96 -14.06 -3.35
N THR A 100 4.43 -13.08 -2.61
CA THR A 100 4.55 -11.67 -2.98
C THR A 100 6.00 -11.23 -2.90
N CYS A 101 6.57 -10.75 -4.01
CA CYS A 101 7.91 -10.17 -4.02
C CYS A 101 7.91 -8.75 -3.44
N TYR A 102 9.05 -8.32 -2.88
CA TYR A 102 9.19 -6.98 -2.30
C TYR A 102 8.94 -5.85 -3.32
N HIS A 103 9.16 -6.08 -4.62
CA HIS A 103 8.78 -5.14 -5.69
C HIS A 103 7.28 -4.84 -5.74
N ARG A 104 6.43 -5.86 -5.50
CA ARG A 104 4.97 -5.69 -5.47
C ARG A 104 4.53 -4.98 -4.19
N ILE A 105 5.18 -5.29 -3.06
CA ILE A 105 4.94 -4.60 -1.79
C ILE A 105 5.28 -3.12 -1.93
N ALA A 106 6.43 -2.81 -2.53
CA ALA A 106 6.84 -1.44 -2.78
C ALA A 106 5.87 -0.71 -3.73
N ALA A 107 5.43 -1.37 -4.81
CA ALA A 107 4.39 -0.84 -5.69
C ALA A 107 3.05 -0.60 -4.97
N GLN A 108 2.66 -1.48 -4.04
CA GLN A 108 1.46 -1.30 -3.19
C GLN A 108 1.60 -0.10 -2.25
N LEU A 109 2.76 0.09 -1.64
CA LEU A 109 3.05 1.23 -0.76
C LEU A 109 2.90 2.56 -1.49
N VAL A 110 3.52 2.71 -2.67
CA VAL A 110 3.50 3.97 -3.44
C VAL A 110 2.18 4.22 -4.19
N THR A 111 1.31 3.21 -4.31
CA THR A 111 -0.03 3.36 -4.93
C THR A 111 -1.14 3.54 -3.90
N ALA A 112 -0.92 3.15 -2.65
CA ALA A 112 -1.86 3.35 -1.54
C ALA A 112 -1.75 4.74 -0.88
N ALA A 113 -0.65 5.47 -1.14
CA ALA A 113 -0.45 6.87 -0.78
C ALA A 113 -1.25 7.80 -1.71
#